data_AF-A0A9X8DN77-F1
#
_entry.id   AF-A0A9X8DN77-F1
#
_cell.length_a   1.000
_cell.length_b   1.000
_cell.length_c   1.000
_cell.angle_alpha   90.00
_cell.angle_beta   90.00
_cell.angle_gamma   90.00
#
_symmetry.space_group_name_H-M   'P 1'
#
loop_
_entity.id
_entity.type
_entity.pdbx_description
1 polymer ?
#
loop_
_entity_poly.entity_id
_entity_poly.type
_entity_poly.pdbx_seq_one_letter_code
_entity_poly.pdbx_strand_id
1 'polypeptide(L)'
;MHLPQHWLRDTLGAAYVVASTALGFVGLGLLQPYMANDYLWAAFNDSMPVVTGLLNLELTVPTDDFDLFGATYLATDPSLGVQAAYGRKIMLQQWTQLDVPITALRTMNAADVGSLVTIYCWADLERRWELAFTSQRQARCVETMSTNAAVYLEAVLRNVDLPGWLAMNRASFMAHIGQPIVDSGAAGEAWLSTLLQHDVLPVEAEATVWMADGLVKFQLQFFNWYRYGVTETLAIENAIGMTWAYAINTVSVVAYFNPSCLLLNDLLLPDLEAIGADQSLVRNMPTSSNTTASLVEIFIMGFDLSPLNHLLHDSIGSMGNIDAWWVSPPSQLMSTVRSFRSLVLHHITNDAKFAAAVDAIAAVAIQVTPNQWADPSLRFYGGNFLCSDAPLLPTVQESFGFYSICGAISPLSVQWHPWNALFAFAMLRPTNDSICDLGASPVQVQICRAIFTATSTTFQLLPPMEMTPLTAPVLQQIGYSQVVSNQSNLILQMQQLLDPTYAFFGWMSLYDWAMNQREVIAIVGDVSTITVM
;
A
#
# COMPACT_ATOMS: atom_id res chain seq x y z
N MET A 1 31.24 -37.40 -78.65
CA MET A 1 30.59 -36.08 -78.48
C MET A 1 29.78 -36.10 -77.20
N HIS A 2 30.15 -35.22 -76.27
CA HIS A 2 29.73 -35.13 -74.86
C HIS A 2 28.32 -34.53 -74.69
N LEU A 3 27.26 -35.33 -74.81
CA LEU A 3 25.87 -34.81 -74.72
C LEU A 3 24.98 -35.33 -73.55
N PRO A 4 25.22 -36.46 -72.85
CA PRO A 4 24.33 -36.87 -71.75
C PRO A 4 24.67 -36.25 -70.38
N GLN A 5 25.90 -35.78 -70.18
CA GLN A 5 26.32 -35.18 -68.90
C GLN A 5 25.76 -33.77 -68.67
N HIS A 6 25.48 -33.01 -69.73
CA HIS A 6 24.93 -31.66 -69.61
C HIS A 6 23.46 -31.71 -69.18
N TRP A 7 22.63 -32.51 -69.83
CA TRP A 7 21.21 -32.68 -69.46
C TRP A 7 20.99 -33.19 -68.04
N LEU A 8 21.83 -34.13 -67.57
CA LEU A 8 21.74 -34.62 -66.20
C LEU A 8 22.12 -33.53 -65.19
N ARG A 9 23.16 -32.74 -65.47
CA ARG A 9 23.57 -31.60 -64.63
C ARG A 9 22.50 -30.51 -64.59
N ASP A 10 21.89 -30.19 -65.73
CA ASP A 10 20.85 -29.16 -65.84
C ASP A 10 19.58 -29.59 -65.09
N THR A 11 19.19 -30.86 -65.20
CA THR A 11 18.01 -31.40 -64.51
C THR A 11 18.22 -31.50 -63.01
N LEU A 12 19.39 -31.98 -62.56
CA LEU A 12 19.74 -32.03 -61.14
C LEU A 12 19.88 -30.63 -60.54
N GLY A 13 20.43 -29.68 -61.30
CA GLY A 13 20.50 -28.27 -60.90
C GLY A 13 19.12 -27.64 -60.73
N ALA A 14 18.21 -27.85 -61.69
CA ALA A 14 16.82 -27.39 -61.58
C ALA A 14 16.08 -28.03 -60.40
N ALA A 15 16.22 -29.35 -60.21
CA ALA A 15 15.62 -30.06 -59.09
C ALA A 15 16.17 -29.57 -57.74
N TYR A 16 17.47 -29.33 -57.65
CA TYR A 16 18.10 -28.74 -56.47
C TYR A 16 17.51 -27.37 -56.14
N VAL A 17 17.40 -26.47 -57.12
CA VAL A 17 16.83 -25.13 -56.91
C VAL A 17 15.37 -25.19 -56.45
N VAL A 18 14.56 -26.04 -57.08
CA VAL A 18 13.15 -26.21 -56.67
C VAL A 18 13.06 -26.79 -55.25
N ALA A 19 13.85 -27.82 -54.94
CA ALA A 19 13.87 -28.44 -53.62
C ALA A 19 14.37 -27.48 -52.54
N SER A 20 15.46 -26.75 -52.79
CA SER A 20 16.00 -25.76 -51.84
C SER A 20 15.03 -24.61 -51.61
N THR A 21 14.34 -24.16 -52.66
CA THR A 21 13.31 -23.11 -52.55
C THR A 21 12.11 -23.62 -51.74
N ALA A 22 11.63 -24.84 -52.01
CA ALA A 22 10.53 -25.45 -51.26
C ALA A 22 10.91 -25.64 -49.78
N LEU A 23 12.12 -26.12 -49.49
CA LEU A 23 12.63 -26.22 -48.11
C LEU A 23 12.74 -24.85 -47.44
N GLY A 24 13.11 -23.81 -48.19
CA GLY A 24 13.09 -22.42 -47.71
C GLY A 24 11.69 -21.97 -47.28
N PHE A 25 10.67 -22.23 -48.10
CA PHE A 25 9.27 -21.93 -47.73
C PHE A 25 8.80 -22.74 -46.51
N VAL A 26 9.16 -24.02 -46.42
CA VAL A 26 8.86 -24.84 -45.23
C VAL A 26 9.55 -24.27 -43.98
N GLY A 27 10.83 -23.88 -44.09
CA GLY A 27 11.58 -23.25 -43.01
C GLY A 27 10.94 -21.95 -42.54
N LEU A 28 10.54 -21.07 -43.46
CA LEU A 28 9.80 -19.86 -43.13
C LEU A 28 8.46 -20.16 -42.47
N GLY A 29 7.74 -21.20 -42.92
CA GLY A 29 6.50 -21.66 -42.30
C GLY A 29 6.69 -22.13 -40.86
N LEU A 30 7.80 -22.81 -40.56
CA LEU A 30 8.14 -23.25 -39.20
C LEU A 30 8.58 -22.08 -38.29
N LEU A 31 9.22 -21.06 -38.85
CA LEU A 31 9.68 -19.88 -38.10
C LEU A 31 8.58 -18.83 -37.89
N GLN A 32 7.58 -18.79 -38.76
CA GLN A 32 6.48 -17.83 -38.74
C GLN A 32 5.82 -17.64 -37.36
N PRO A 33 5.50 -18.68 -36.57
CA PRO A 33 4.88 -18.48 -35.25
C PRO A 33 5.81 -17.79 -34.24
N TYR A 34 7.12 -18.02 -34.34
CA TYR A 34 8.11 -17.42 -33.44
C TYR A 34 8.43 -15.98 -33.84
N MET A 35 8.49 -15.69 -35.14
CA MET A 35 8.75 -14.34 -35.67
C MET A 35 7.55 -13.39 -35.58
N ALA A 36 6.45 -13.79 -34.93
CA ALA A 36 5.28 -12.95 -34.72
C ALA A 36 5.52 -11.82 -33.69
N ASN A 37 6.61 -11.87 -32.93
CA ASN A 37 7.03 -10.87 -31.95
C ASN A 37 8.56 -10.82 -31.83
N ASP A 38 9.08 -9.74 -31.23
CA ASP A 38 10.53 -9.50 -31.07
C ASP A 38 11.21 -10.44 -30.07
N TYR A 39 10.42 -11.13 -29.23
CA TYR A 39 10.91 -12.12 -28.25
C TYR A 39 11.20 -13.49 -28.87
N LEU A 40 10.84 -13.71 -30.15
CA LEU A 40 10.93 -15.01 -30.81
C LEU A 40 10.18 -16.13 -30.06
N TRP A 41 9.05 -15.80 -29.41
CA TRP A 41 8.26 -16.73 -28.61
C TRP A 41 6.92 -17.02 -29.29
N ALA A 42 6.69 -18.27 -29.71
CA ALA A 42 5.42 -18.68 -30.32
C ALA A 42 4.21 -18.56 -29.36
N ALA A 43 3.07 -18.07 -29.88
CA ALA A 43 1.84 -17.86 -29.09
C ALA A 43 2.02 -16.92 -27.87
N PHE A 44 3.00 -16.01 -27.93
CA PHE A 44 3.31 -15.06 -26.84
C PHE A 44 2.09 -14.32 -26.30
N ASN A 45 1.20 -13.84 -27.17
CA ASN A 45 0.01 -13.09 -26.76
C ASN A 45 -0.99 -13.94 -25.93
N ASP A 46 -0.97 -15.26 -26.11
CA ASP A 46 -1.84 -16.18 -25.37
C ASP A 46 -1.17 -16.64 -24.07
N SER A 47 0.14 -16.89 -24.09
CA SER A 47 0.87 -17.42 -22.91
C SER A 47 1.32 -16.34 -21.92
N MET A 48 1.73 -15.17 -22.41
CA MET A 48 2.36 -14.13 -21.57
C MET A 48 1.42 -13.55 -20.49
N PRO A 49 0.11 -13.34 -20.74
CA PRO A 49 -0.80 -12.90 -19.67
C PRO A 49 -0.84 -13.87 -18.47
N VAL A 50 -0.76 -15.19 -18.74
CA VAL A 50 -0.75 -16.22 -17.70
C VAL A 50 0.55 -16.19 -16.91
N VAL A 51 1.69 -16.09 -17.61
CA VAL A 51 3.03 -15.95 -16.99
C VAL A 51 3.11 -14.68 -16.14
N THR A 52 2.60 -13.57 -16.66
CA THR A 52 2.56 -12.28 -15.96
C THR A 52 1.71 -12.37 -14.69
N GLY A 53 0.53 -13.01 -14.78
CA GLY A 53 -0.35 -13.25 -13.64
C GLY A 53 0.33 -14.08 -12.54
N LEU A 54 1.04 -15.15 -12.92
CA LEU A 54 1.84 -15.97 -12.00
C LEU A 54 2.92 -15.18 -11.28
N LEU A 55 3.72 -14.43 -12.03
CA LEU A 55 4.81 -13.65 -11.45
C LEU A 55 4.27 -12.55 -10.52
N ASN A 56 3.18 -11.87 -10.90
CA ASN A 56 2.53 -10.88 -10.04
C ASN A 56 1.98 -11.48 -8.73
N LEU A 57 1.54 -12.75 -8.76
CA LEU A 57 1.14 -13.46 -7.55
C LEU A 57 2.34 -13.73 -6.64
N GLU A 58 3.47 -14.18 -7.18
CA GLU A 58 4.71 -14.44 -6.41
C GLU A 58 5.27 -13.17 -5.76
N LEU A 59 5.15 -12.00 -6.41
CA LEU A 59 5.50 -10.72 -5.80
C LEU A 59 4.66 -10.39 -4.55
N THR A 60 3.45 -10.95 -4.48
CA THR A 60 2.50 -10.72 -3.39
C THR A 60 2.67 -11.73 -2.27
N VAL A 61 2.58 -13.02 -2.61
CA VAL A 61 2.71 -14.16 -1.70
C VAL A 61 3.76 -15.11 -2.26
N PRO A 62 5.04 -14.94 -1.89
CA PRO A 62 6.10 -15.81 -2.36
C PRO A 62 5.84 -17.24 -1.92
N THR A 63 5.99 -18.19 -2.84
CA THR A 63 6.02 -19.63 -2.59
C THR A 63 7.44 -20.15 -2.74
N ASP A 64 7.80 -21.18 -1.96
CA ASP A 64 9.17 -21.73 -1.99
C ASP A 64 9.41 -22.58 -3.25
N ASP A 65 8.35 -23.10 -3.88
CA ASP A 65 8.38 -23.96 -5.07
C ASP A 65 7.58 -23.33 -6.22
N PHE A 66 8.08 -22.22 -6.79
CA PHE A 66 7.46 -21.59 -7.95
C PHE A 66 7.54 -22.48 -9.20
N ASP A 67 6.39 -22.99 -9.66
CA ASP A 67 6.26 -23.72 -10.91
C ASP A 67 5.53 -22.87 -11.97
N LEU A 68 6.31 -22.37 -12.94
CA LEU A 68 5.79 -21.60 -14.07
C LEU A 68 4.78 -22.39 -14.92
N PHE A 69 4.84 -23.72 -14.91
CA PHE A 69 3.99 -24.61 -15.72
C PHE A 69 2.78 -25.16 -14.93
N GLY A 70 2.67 -24.90 -13.64
CA GLY A 70 1.56 -25.32 -12.78
C GLY A 70 0.24 -24.54 -12.97
N ALA A 71 0.19 -23.68 -13.99
CA ALA A 71 -0.79 -22.61 -14.25
C ALA A 71 -2.22 -23.05 -14.61
N THR A 72 -2.70 -24.19 -14.12
CA THR A 72 -3.94 -24.82 -14.62
C THR A 72 -5.22 -24.05 -14.29
N TYR A 73 -5.21 -23.07 -13.38
CA TYR A 73 -6.44 -22.44 -12.88
C TYR A 73 -6.40 -20.93 -12.60
N LEU A 74 -5.50 -20.23 -13.26
CA LEU A 74 -5.28 -18.80 -13.07
C LEU A 74 -6.25 -17.93 -13.87
N ALA A 75 -7.42 -18.42 -14.29
CA ALA A 75 -8.38 -17.58 -14.99
C ALA A 75 -9.33 -16.84 -14.04
N THR A 76 -9.47 -17.31 -12.79
CA THR A 76 -10.54 -16.90 -11.88
C THR A 76 -10.06 -16.25 -10.58
N ASP A 77 -8.75 -16.03 -10.40
CA ASP A 77 -8.22 -15.35 -9.21
C ASP A 77 -8.16 -13.83 -9.42
N PRO A 78 -8.95 -13.01 -8.70
CA PRO A 78 -8.88 -11.55 -8.83
C PRO A 78 -7.57 -10.95 -8.29
N SER A 79 -6.72 -11.73 -7.60
CA SER A 79 -5.37 -11.29 -7.27
C SER A 79 -4.42 -11.29 -8.48
N LEU A 80 -4.89 -11.70 -9.65
CA LEU A 80 -4.12 -11.68 -10.88
C LEU A 80 -4.16 -10.29 -11.50
N GLY A 81 -3.02 -9.62 -11.46
CA GLY A 81 -2.85 -8.28 -12.01
C GLY A 81 -2.02 -7.39 -11.11
N VAL A 82 -2.00 -6.11 -11.47
CA VAL A 82 -1.27 -5.07 -10.75
C VAL A 82 -1.97 -4.76 -9.43
N GLN A 83 -1.38 -5.20 -8.33
CA GLN A 83 -1.91 -4.91 -7.00
C GLN A 83 -1.70 -3.44 -6.64
N ALA A 84 -2.78 -2.72 -6.38
CA ALA A 84 -2.75 -1.27 -6.19
C ALA A 84 -1.91 -0.84 -4.98
N ALA A 85 -1.78 -1.70 -3.96
CA ALA A 85 -0.99 -1.47 -2.76
C ALA A 85 0.49 -1.89 -2.88
N TYR A 86 0.87 -2.59 -3.95
CA TYR A 86 2.21 -3.19 -4.06
C TYR A 86 3.33 -2.16 -4.00
N GLY A 87 3.23 -1.07 -4.78
CA GLY A 87 4.22 0.02 -4.74
C GLY A 87 4.32 0.68 -3.36
N ARG A 88 3.20 0.77 -2.63
CA ARG A 88 3.18 1.28 -1.24
C ARG A 88 3.87 0.32 -0.28
N LYS A 89 3.57 -0.97 -0.37
CA LYS A 89 4.26 -2.02 0.43
C LYS A 89 5.78 -1.95 0.24
N ILE A 90 6.25 -1.83 -1.00
CA ILE A 90 7.67 -1.71 -1.29
C ILE A 90 8.24 -0.46 -0.59
N MET A 91 7.69 0.71 -0.88
CA MET A 91 8.24 1.98 -0.39
C MET A 91 8.13 2.16 1.13
N LEU A 92 7.02 1.75 1.73
CA LEU A 92 6.72 2.02 3.14
C LEU A 92 7.18 0.92 4.10
N GLN A 93 7.58 -0.26 3.59
CA GLN A 93 8.00 -1.39 4.46
C GLN A 93 9.29 -2.07 3.99
N GLN A 94 9.47 -2.30 2.69
CA GLN A 94 10.62 -3.08 2.21
C GLN A 94 11.86 -2.22 2.01
N TRP A 95 11.72 -1.05 1.37
CA TRP A 95 12.81 -0.11 1.08
C TRP A 95 13.10 0.82 2.25
N THR A 96 13.16 0.25 3.46
CA THR A 96 13.41 0.97 4.70
C THR A 96 14.82 0.72 5.26
N GLN A 97 15.59 -0.20 4.67
CA GLN A 97 17.00 -0.45 4.99
C GLN A 97 17.85 0.73 4.56
N LEU A 98 18.84 1.15 5.36
CA LEU A 98 19.45 2.50 5.30
C LEU A 98 20.13 2.88 3.98
N ASP A 99 20.68 1.94 3.23
CA ASP A 99 21.39 2.19 1.96
C ASP A 99 20.46 2.73 0.85
N VAL A 100 19.26 2.17 0.73
CA VAL A 100 18.22 2.59 -0.23
C VAL A 100 17.75 4.04 -0.02
N PRO A 101 17.24 4.46 1.16
CA PRO A 101 16.76 5.81 1.45
C PRO A 101 17.88 6.83 1.45
N ILE A 102 19.10 6.52 1.93
CA ILE A 102 20.25 7.42 1.83
C ILE A 102 20.52 7.74 0.35
N THR A 103 20.53 6.72 -0.50
CA THR A 103 20.71 6.91 -1.94
C THR A 103 19.55 7.71 -2.55
N ALA A 104 18.31 7.41 -2.18
CA ALA A 104 17.12 8.09 -2.68
C ALA A 104 17.09 9.58 -2.30
N LEU A 105 17.40 9.92 -1.04
CA LEU A 105 17.48 11.30 -0.55
C LEU A 105 18.47 12.13 -1.37
N ARG A 106 19.62 11.55 -1.75
CA ARG A 106 20.65 12.23 -2.55
C ARG A 106 20.24 12.50 -3.98
N THR A 107 19.23 11.81 -4.47
CA THR A 107 18.63 12.03 -5.81
C THR A 107 17.38 12.90 -5.77
N MET A 108 16.87 13.22 -4.59
CA MET A 108 15.69 14.06 -4.41
C MET A 108 15.99 15.49 -4.82
N ASN A 109 15.03 16.15 -5.47
CA ASN A 109 15.13 17.57 -5.76
C ASN A 109 15.08 18.37 -4.44
N ALA A 110 15.96 19.36 -4.30
CA ALA A 110 15.96 20.27 -3.16
C ALA A 110 14.58 20.88 -2.85
N ALA A 111 13.75 21.13 -3.87
CA ALA A 111 12.39 21.67 -3.69
C ALA A 111 11.44 20.71 -2.98
N ASP A 112 11.66 19.39 -3.08
CA ASP A 112 10.75 18.37 -2.57
C ASP A 112 11.07 17.96 -1.12
N VAL A 113 12.24 18.36 -0.58
CA VAL A 113 12.69 17.98 0.78
C VAL A 113 11.70 18.43 1.86
N GLY A 114 11.13 19.63 1.72
CA GLY A 114 10.12 20.15 2.66
C GLY A 114 8.79 19.39 2.62
N SER A 115 8.54 18.64 1.55
CA SER A 115 7.36 17.81 1.32
C SER A 115 7.64 16.32 1.54
N LEU A 116 8.76 15.98 2.19
CA LEU A 116 9.04 14.60 2.59
C LEU A 116 7.96 14.15 3.58
N VAL A 117 7.36 12.99 3.31
CA VAL A 117 6.22 12.44 4.06
C VAL A 117 6.65 11.89 5.43
N THR A 118 6.93 12.79 6.36
CA THR A 118 7.33 12.51 7.73
C THR A 118 7.07 13.72 8.61
N ILE A 119 6.67 13.48 9.85
CA ILE A 119 6.61 14.51 10.89
C ILE A 119 7.81 14.30 11.81
N TYR A 120 8.67 15.30 11.92
CA TYR A 120 9.92 15.17 12.66
C TYR A 120 9.68 15.08 14.17
N CYS A 121 10.48 14.24 14.83
CA CYS A 121 10.50 14.08 16.28
C CYS A 121 11.71 14.80 16.88
N TRP A 122 12.84 14.83 16.16
CA TRP A 122 14.09 15.44 16.61
C TRP A 122 14.80 16.20 15.50
N ALA A 123 15.50 17.27 15.88
CA ALA A 123 16.36 17.99 14.97
C ALA A 123 17.68 17.24 14.70
N ASP A 124 18.25 16.61 15.73
CA ASP A 124 19.58 15.99 15.71
C ASP A 124 19.55 14.49 16.01
N LEU A 125 20.60 13.76 15.58
CA LEU A 125 20.73 12.31 15.79
C LEU A 125 20.78 11.94 17.29
N GLU A 126 21.38 12.78 18.12
CA GLU A 126 21.52 12.56 19.57
C GLU A 126 20.22 12.86 20.36
N ARG A 127 19.14 13.31 19.71
CA ARG A 127 17.83 13.61 20.31
C ARG A 127 17.87 14.71 21.38
N ARG A 128 18.74 15.71 21.22
CA ARG A 128 18.85 16.85 22.14
C ARG A 128 17.73 17.87 21.94
N TRP A 129 17.27 18.04 20.70
CA TRP A 129 16.26 19.03 20.35
C TRP A 129 15.02 18.38 19.76
N GLU A 130 13.88 18.63 20.39
CA GLU A 130 12.61 17.97 20.09
C GLU A 130 11.78 18.81 19.11
N LEU A 131 11.24 18.18 18.07
CA LEU A 131 10.45 18.84 17.03
C LEU A 131 8.96 18.43 17.04
N ALA A 132 8.55 17.46 17.86
CA ALA A 132 7.14 17.14 17.98
C ALA A 132 6.35 18.31 18.59
N PHE A 133 5.17 18.65 18.07
CA PHE A 133 4.42 19.83 18.53
C PHE A 133 3.77 19.65 19.90
N THR A 134 3.53 18.42 20.31
CA THR A 134 2.89 18.10 21.59
C THR A 134 3.76 17.16 22.43
N SER A 135 3.58 17.24 23.75
CA SER A 135 4.27 16.32 24.67
C SER A 135 3.84 14.86 24.47
N GLN A 136 2.58 14.63 24.08
CA GLN A 136 2.00 13.32 23.82
C GLN A 136 2.66 12.69 22.58
N ARG A 137 2.79 13.45 21.49
CA ARG A 137 3.52 13.00 20.32
C ARG A 137 5.00 12.78 20.62
N GLN A 138 5.64 13.66 21.39
CA GLN A 138 7.04 13.47 21.77
C GLN A 138 7.25 12.17 22.57
N ALA A 139 6.35 11.85 23.52
CA ALA A 139 6.41 10.58 24.25
C ALA A 139 6.26 9.38 23.31
N ARG A 140 5.32 9.46 22.35
CA ARG A 140 5.13 8.43 21.32
C ARG A 140 6.36 8.27 20.41
N CYS A 141 7.02 9.37 20.03
CA CYS A 141 8.27 9.35 19.28
C CYS A 141 9.34 8.53 20.02
N VAL A 142 9.53 8.81 21.31
CA VAL A 142 10.51 8.10 22.15
C VAL A 142 10.20 6.60 22.21
N GLU A 143 8.94 6.24 22.44
CA GLU A 143 8.50 4.87 22.64
C GLU A 143 8.57 4.03 21.36
N THR A 144 8.22 4.60 20.20
CA THR A 144 7.97 3.80 18.98
C THR A 144 8.82 4.18 17.76
N MET A 145 9.43 5.37 17.73
CA MET A 145 10.06 5.93 16.52
C MET A 145 11.54 6.26 16.67
N SER A 146 12.12 6.12 17.86
CA SER A 146 13.53 6.49 18.16
C SER A 146 14.59 5.71 17.36
N THR A 147 14.20 4.63 16.67
CA THR A 147 15.10 3.86 15.80
C THR A 147 14.88 4.14 14.31
N ASN A 148 13.94 5.04 13.98
CA ASN A 148 13.57 5.41 12.62
C ASN A 148 14.24 6.73 12.22
N ALA A 149 15.25 6.68 11.35
CA ALA A 149 15.95 7.86 10.85
C ALA A 149 15.04 8.86 10.12
N ALA A 150 13.88 8.44 9.61
CA ALA A 150 12.94 9.33 8.92
C ALA A 150 12.34 10.42 9.81
N VAL A 151 12.35 10.27 11.14
CA VAL A 151 11.84 11.30 12.07
C VAL A 151 12.93 12.24 12.60
N TYR A 152 14.14 12.18 12.02
CA TYR A 152 15.30 12.98 12.40
C TYR A 152 15.64 13.95 11.27
N LEU A 153 15.56 15.25 11.54
CA LEU A 153 15.79 16.28 10.52
C LEU A 153 17.24 16.26 10.01
N GLU A 154 18.21 16.10 10.92
CA GLU A 154 19.62 15.98 10.57
C GLU A 154 19.89 14.82 9.60
N ALA A 155 19.26 13.65 9.79
CA ALA A 155 19.45 12.50 8.90
C ALA A 155 19.08 12.85 7.44
N VAL A 156 17.96 13.59 7.27
CA VAL A 156 17.50 14.05 5.95
C VAL A 156 18.42 15.14 5.40
N LEU A 157 18.70 16.19 6.17
CA LEU A 157 19.47 17.36 5.69
C LEU A 157 20.94 17.03 5.36
N ARG A 158 21.50 15.97 5.95
CA ARG A 158 22.83 15.44 5.61
C ARG A 158 22.90 14.72 4.24
N ASN A 159 21.75 14.37 3.66
CA ASN A 159 21.67 13.49 2.51
C ASN A 159 20.89 14.08 1.33
N VAL A 160 20.63 15.39 1.34
CA VAL A 160 19.97 16.11 0.24
C VAL A 160 20.92 17.16 -0.33
N ASP A 161 20.53 17.82 -1.44
CA ASP A 161 21.18 19.07 -1.88
C ASP A 161 20.89 20.20 -0.87
N LEU A 162 21.65 20.21 0.22
CA LEU A 162 21.50 21.16 1.31
C LEU A 162 21.68 22.62 0.86
N PRO A 163 22.68 22.99 0.04
CA PRO A 163 22.77 24.34 -0.52
C PRO A 163 21.54 24.76 -1.33
N GLY A 164 21.03 23.88 -2.20
CA GLY A 164 19.82 24.12 -2.97
C GLY A 164 18.59 24.32 -2.07
N TRP A 165 18.45 23.48 -1.04
CA TRP A 165 17.34 23.58 -0.09
C TRP A 165 17.39 24.86 0.74
N LEU A 166 18.58 25.22 1.24
CA LEU A 166 18.81 26.47 1.98
C LEU A 166 18.57 27.72 1.13
N ALA A 167 18.85 27.67 -0.17
CA ALA A 167 18.58 28.80 -1.06
C ALA A 167 17.09 29.23 -1.03
N MET A 168 16.18 28.29 -0.76
CA MET A 168 14.73 28.55 -0.67
C MET A 168 14.25 28.72 0.77
N ASN A 169 14.78 27.91 1.70
CA ASN A 169 14.19 27.75 3.04
C ASN A 169 15.01 28.34 4.19
N ARG A 170 16.20 28.92 3.91
CA ARG A 170 17.14 29.36 4.96
C ARG A 170 16.51 30.33 5.96
N ALA A 171 15.70 31.28 5.51
CA ALA A 171 15.11 32.27 6.41
C ALA A 171 14.22 31.60 7.47
N SER A 172 13.25 30.80 7.04
CA SER A 172 12.33 30.09 7.94
C SER A 172 13.04 29.01 8.76
N PHE A 173 13.94 28.22 8.14
CA PHE A 173 14.73 27.21 8.87
C PHE A 173 15.55 27.84 10.00
N MET A 174 16.26 28.93 9.71
CA MET A 174 17.06 29.61 10.73
C MET A 174 16.19 30.26 11.79
N ALA A 175 15.08 30.89 11.43
CA ALA A 175 14.20 31.54 12.41
C ALA A 175 13.57 30.52 13.38
N HIS A 176 13.08 29.39 12.86
CA HIS A 176 12.21 28.49 13.62
C HIS A 176 12.92 27.29 14.23
N ILE A 177 14.08 26.87 13.68
CA ILE A 177 14.84 25.70 14.12
C ILE A 177 16.29 26.06 14.44
N GLY A 178 17.02 26.63 13.49
CA GLY A 178 18.47 26.85 13.60
C GLY A 178 18.86 27.80 14.74
N GLN A 179 18.28 29.01 14.78
CA GLN A 179 18.59 30.01 15.80
C GLN A 179 18.16 29.57 17.20
N PRO A 180 16.94 29.01 17.42
CA PRO A 180 16.58 28.44 18.70
C PRO A 180 17.57 27.36 19.20
N ILE A 181 18.10 26.52 18.29
CA ILE A 181 19.12 25.53 18.67
C ILE A 181 20.43 26.20 19.03
N VAL A 182 20.90 27.19 18.27
CA VAL A 182 22.09 27.99 18.59
C VAL A 182 21.97 28.62 19.98
N ASP A 183 20.81 29.20 20.29
CA ASP A 183 20.53 29.85 21.58
C ASP A 183 20.53 28.86 22.76
N SER A 184 20.47 27.56 22.52
CA SER A 184 20.61 26.52 23.55
C SER A 184 22.04 26.37 24.09
N GLY A 185 23.04 26.94 23.40
CA GLY A 185 24.44 27.02 23.83
C GLY A 185 25.42 26.36 22.87
N ALA A 186 26.64 26.12 23.36
CA ALA A 186 27.78 25.66 22.53
C ALA A 186 27.52 24.36 21.75
N ALA A 187 26.71 23.44 22.29
CA ALA A 187 26.33 22.21 21.59
C ALA A 187 25.46 22.50 20.36
N GLY A 188 24.54 23.46 20.45
CA GLY A 188 23.67 23.86 19.34
C GLY A 188 24.42 24.64 18.26
N GLU A 189 25.32 25.54 18.66
CA GLU A 189 26.26 26.20 17.73
C GLU A 189 27.11 25.18 16.97
N ALA A 190 27.67 24.19 17.67
CA ALA A 190 28.48 23.13 17.08
C ALA A 190 27.66 22.25 16.13
N TRP A 191 26.45 21.85 16.51
CA TRP A 191 25.55 21.07 15.67
C TRP A 191 25.20 21.81 14.38
N LEU A 192 24.75 23.07 14.47
CA LEU A 192 24.38 23.83 13.29
C LEU A 192 25.58 24.08 12.39
N SER A 193 26.74 24.44 12.96
CA SER A 193 27.97 24.61 12.18
C SER A 193 28.37 23.31 11.47
N THR A 194 28.28 22.17 12.15
CA THR A 194 28.61 20.85 11.58
C THR A 194 27.64 20.49 10.47
N LEU A 195 26.33 20.66 10.69
CA LEU A 195 25.30 20.39 9.69
C LEU A 195 25.48 21.24 8.44
N LEU A 196 25.81 22.54 8.56
CA LEU A 196 25.95 23.43 7.42
C LEU A 196 27.27 23.24 6.64
N GLN A 197 28.27 22.60 7.24
CA GLN A 197 29.62 22.44 6.66
C GLN A 197 30.02 20.97 6.46
N HIS A 198 29.08 20.03 6.61
CA HIS A 198 29.39 18.61 6.50
C HIS A 198 29.81 18.22 5.08
N ASP A 199 30.74 17.28 4.99
CA ASP A 199 31.05 16.60 3.74
C ASP A 199 30.07 15.44 3.52
N VAL A 200 29.61 15.25 2.28
CA VAL A 200 28.75 14.12 1.92
C VAL A 200 29.57 12.82 1.96
N LEU A 201 29.30 11.99 2.96
CA LEU A 201 29.98 10.71 3.15
C LEU A 201 29.53 9.66 2.11
N PRO A 202 30.34 8.62 1.82
CA PRO A 202 29.85 7.43 1.12
C PRO A 202 28.64 6.82 1.82
N VAL A 203 27.73 6.20 1.06
CA VAL A 203 26.44 5.67 1.57
C VAL A 203 26.62 4.75 2.78
N GLU A 204 27.55 3.79 2.70
CA GLU A 204 27.85 2.84 3.79
C GLU A 204 28.40 3.54 5.06
N ALA A 205 29.21 4.58 4.87
CA ALA A 205 29.76 5.35 5.97
C ALA A 205 28.68 6.19 6.67
N GLU A 206 27.77 6.81 5.90
CA GLU A 206 26.63 7.54 6.45
C GLU A 206 25.66 6.59 7.19
N ALA A 207 25.39 5.41 6.63
CA ALA A 207 24.60 4.39 7.32
C ALA A 207 25.25 3.99 8.66
N THR A 208 26.58 3.95 8.72
CA THR A 208 27.33 3.67 9.96
C THR A 208 27.16 4.78 10.99
N VAL A 209 27.12 6.06 10.57
CA VAL A 209 26.82 7.19 11.46
C VAL A 209 25.43 7.02 12.07
N TRP A 210 24.42 6.76 11.24
CA TRP A 210 23.04 6.56 11.71
C TRP A 210 22.93 5.37 12.69
N MET A 211 23.57 4.25 12.37
CA MET A 211 23.59 3.07 13.24
C MET A 211 24.30 3.32 14.57
N ALA A 212 25.32 4.19 14.61
CA ALA A 212 26.00 4.55 15.85
C ALA A 212 25.07 5.28 16.84
N ASP A 213 24.08 6.01 16.33
CA ASP A 213 23.02 6.66 17.11
C ASP A 213 21.77 5.77 17.32
N GLY A 214 21.84 4.49 16.94
CA GLY A 214 20.78 3.51 17.14
C GLY A 214 19.65 3.57 16.10
N LEU A 215 19.87 4.26 14.98
CA LEU A 215 18.93 4.33 13.86
C LEU A 215 19.15 3.15 12.93
N VAL A 216 18.12 2.33 12.72
CA VAL A 216 18.24 1.04 12.01
C VAL A 216 17.34 0.95 10.77
N LYS A 217 16.41 1.90 10.62
CA LYS A 217 15.49 1.96 9.49
C LYS A 217 15.18 3.40 9.11
N PHE A 218 14.70 3.61 7.90
CA PHE A 218 14.11 4.85 7.43
C PHE A 218 12.72 4.53 6.85
N GLN A 219 11.69 4.74 7.65
CA GLN A 219 10.31 4.43 7.32
C GLN A 219 9.50 5.73 7.25
N LEU A 220 9.00 6.04 6.06
CA LEU A 220 8.11 7.19 5.83
C LEU A 220 6.69 6.91 6.32
N GLN A 221 5.94 7.99 6.56
CA GLN A 221 4.53 7.90 6.88
C GLN A 221 3.69 7.58 5.64
N PHE A 222 2.46 7.11 5.88
CA PHE A 222 1.47 6.91 4.84
C PHE A 222 0.86 8.24 4.41
N PHE A 223 0.73 8.44 3.09
CA PHE A 223 0.16 9.67 2.53
C PHE A 223 -0.37 9.43 1.12
N ASN A 224 -1.43 10.15 0.73
CA ASN A 224 -2.12 9.95 -0.55
C ASN A 224 -1.93 11.08 -1.57
N TRP A 225 -0.87 11.87 -1.45
CA TRP A 225 -0.54 12.90 -2.45
C TRP A 225 -0.02 12.32 -3.76
N TYR A 226 0.83 11.31 -3.68
CA TYR A 226 1.40 10.66 -4.85
C TYR A 226 0.98 9.21 -4.89
N ARG A 227 0.48 8.76 -6.04
CA ARG A 227 0.41 7.33 -6.32
C ARG A 227 1.83 6.79 -6.41
N TYR A 228 2.16 5.86 -5.53
CA TYR A 228 3.46 5.18 -5.49
C TYR A 228 3.65 4.39 -6.77
N GLY A 229 4.60 4.83 -7.60
CA GLY A 229 4.90 4.20 -8.86
C GLY A 229 5.83 3.00 -8.69
N VAL A 230 5.62 1.96 -9.49
CA VAL A 230 6.48 0.78 -9.54
C VAL A 230 6.46 0.20 -10.95
N THR A 231 7.62 -0.22 -11.44
CA THR A 231 7.75 -0.93 -12.71
C THR A 231 8.58 -2.18 -12.48
N GLU A 232 7.94 -3.34 -12.58
CA GLU A 232 8.61 -4.64 -12.53
C GLU A 232 8.80 -5.17 -13.94
N THR A 233 9.98 -5.70 -14.24
CA THR A 233 10.33 -6.18 -15.57
C THR A 233 10.88 -7.59 -15.53
N LEU A 234 10.42 -8.42 -16.47
CA LEU A 234 10.97 -9.73 -16.78
C LEU A 234 12.01 -9.59 -17.89
N ALA A 235 13.24 -10.06 -17.66
CA ALA A 235 14.24 -10.19 -18.70
C ALA A 235 13.99 -11.48 -19.51
N ILE A 236 13.66 -11.34 -20.79
CA ILE A 236 13.43 -12.45 -21.71
C ILE A 236 14.62 -12.56 -22.64
N GLU A 237 15.42 -13.61 -22.51
CA GLU A 237 16.46 -13.97 -23.46
C GLU A 237 15.90 -14.89 -24.53
N ASN A 238 16.01 -14.48 -25.80
CA ASN A 238 15.50 -15.26 -26.92
C ASN A 238 16.51 -16.29 -27.44
N ALA A 239 16.09 -17.13 -28.37
CA ALA A 239 16.90 -18.24 -28.91
C ALA A 239 18.20 -17.82 -29.62
N ILE A 240 18.40 -16.53 -29.92
CA ILE A 240 19.63 -16.00 -30.54
C ILE A 240 20.49 -15.20 -29.55
N GLY A 241 20.16 -15.23 -28.24
CA GLY A 241 20.92 -14.60 -27.16
C GLY A 241 20.66 -13.10 -26.99
N MET A 242 19.58 -12.56 -27.56
CA MET A 242 19.17 -11.16 -27.29
C MET A 242 18.24 -11.12 -26.08
N THR A 243 18.50 -10.20 -25.16
CA THR A 243 17.70 -9.98 -23.96
C THR A 243 16.80 -8.76 -24.13
N TRP A 244 15.51 -8.92 -23.88
CA TRP A 244 14.51 -7.85 -23.89
C TRP A 244 13.84 -7.72 -22.52
N ALA A 245 13.51 -6.51 -22.11
CA ALA A 245 12.75 -6.27 -20.89
C ALA A 245 11.24 -6.21 -21.22
N TYR A 246 10.46 -7.08 -20.57
CA TYR A 246 9.00 -7.07 -20.64
C TYR A 246 8.43 -6.59 -19.31
N ALA A 247 7.65 -5.51 -19.31
CA ALA A 247 7.03 -5.00 -18.09
C ALA A 247 5.87 -5.91 -17.66
N ILE A 248 5.97 -6.51 -16.47
CA ILE A 248 4.97 -7.42 -15.90
C ILE A 248 4.02 -6.70 -14.93
N ASN A 249 4.47 -5.59 -14.36
CA ASN A 249 3.67 -4.74 -13.48
C ASN A 249 4.12 -3.29 -13.65
N THR A 250 3.17 -2.41 -13.96
CA THR A 250 3.46 -0.98 -14.08
C THR A 250 2.37 -0.17 -13.38
N VAL A 251 2.75 0.55 -12.33
CA VAL A 251 1.97 1.63 -11.73
C VAL A 251 2.71 2.93 -11.98
N SER A 252 2.10 3.86 -12.72
CA SER A 252 2.71 5.16 -12.94
C SER A 252 2.55 6.07 -11.72
N VAL A 253 3.54 6.92 -11.47
CA VAL A 253 3.42 8.00 -10.48
C VAL A 253 2.39 9.01 -10.97
N VAL A 254 1.46 9.39 -10.09
CA VAL A 254 0.44 10.42 -10.34
C VAL A 254 0.36 11.29 -9.10
N ALA A 255 0.47 12.61 -9.28
CA ALA A 255 0.19 13.56 -8.22
C ALA A 255 -1.32 13.86 -8.19
N TYR A 256 -1.92 13.79 -7.01
CA TYR A 256 -3.30 14.16 -6.77
C TYR A 256 -3.39 15.61 -6.26
N PHE A 257 -4.44 16.31 -6.69
CA PHE A 257 -4.76 17.64 -6.19
C PHE A 257 -5.53 17.50 -4.86
N ASN A 258 -5.10 18.20 -3.81
CA ASN A 258 -5.67 18.17 -2.45
C ASN A 258 -5.72 16.79 -1.77
N PRO A 259 -4.56 16.24 -1.34
CA PRO A 259 -4.53 15.00 -0.59
C PRO A 259 -5.21 15.12 0.78
N SER A 260 -6.12 14.20 1.08
CA SER A 260 -6.83 14.18 2.37
C SER A 260 -5.91 13.88 3.56
N CYS A 261 -4.78 13.20 3.34
CA CYS A 261 -3.81 12.89 4.39
C CYS A 261 -3.07 14.12 4.94
N LEU A 262 -3.17 15.30 4.30
CA LEU A 262 -2.64 16.56 4.88
C LEU A 262 -3.25 16.86 6.25
N LEU A 263 -4.48 16.41 6.50
CA LEU A 263 -5.11 16.55 7.83
C LEU A 263 -4.45 15.68 8.90
N LEU A 264 -3.70 14.65 8.50
CA LEU A 264 -3.05 13.73 9.42
C LEU A 264 -1.64 14.23 9.77
N ASN A 265 -0.73 14.17 8.79
CA ASN A 265 0.66 14.55 8.96
C ASN A 265 0.98 15.80 8.15
N ASP A 266 1.16 16.92 8.87
CA ASP A 266 1.65 18.15 8.24
C ASP A 266 3.16 18.02 8.06
N LEU A 267 3.63 18.41 6.89
CA LEU A 267 5.02 18.18 6.47
C LEU A 267 5.88 19.38 6.87
N LEU A 268 7.20 19.30 6.71
CA LEU A 268 8.12 20.34 7.17
C LEU A 268 7.85 21.74 6.60
N LEU A 269 7.48 21.82 5.32
CA LEU A 269 7.28 23.12 4.68
C LEU A 269 6.08 23.89 5.29
N PRO A 270 4.88 23.31 5.39
CA PRO A 270 3.78 23.89 6.18
C PRO A 270 4.17 24.29 7.60
N ASP A 271 4.91 23.43 8.33
CA ASP A 271 5.33 23.72 9.70
C ASP A 271 6.18 25.00 9.80
N LEU A 272 7.08 25.21 8.82
CA LEU A 272 7.94 26.38 8.73
C LEU A 272 7.17 27.66 8.35
N GLU A 273 5.98 27.54 7.77
CA GLU A 273 5.14 28.67 7.36
C GLU A 273 4.02 28.98 8.36
N ALA A 274 3.60 28.00 9.15
CA ALA A 274 2.46 28.10 10.06
C ALA A 274 2.70 28.97 11.30
N ILE A 275 3.97 29.09 11.75
CA ILE A 275 4.30 29.79 12.99
C ILE A 275 4.87 31.19 12.76
N GLY A 276 4.70 32.07 13.75
CA GLY A 276 5.16 33.46 13.68
C GLY A 276 6.68 33.61 13.80
N ALA A 277 7.23 34.74 13.33
CA ALA A 277 8.67 35.01 13.29
C ALA A 277 9.40 34.89 14.64
N ASP A 278 8.70 35.13 15.76
CA ASP A 278 9.26 35.06 17.12
C ASP A 278 9.03 33.69 17.81
N GLN A 279 8.53 32.69 17.08
CA GLN A 279 8.21 31.36 17.60
C GLN A 279 9.20 30.31 17.10
N SER A 280 9.45 29.30 17.94
CA SER A 280 10.28 28.15 17.60
C SER A 280 9.46 26.86 17.45
N LEU A 281 9.83 26.04 16.46
CA LEU A 281 9.38 24.66 16.31
C LEU A 281 10.09 23.70 17.27
N VAL A 282 11.17 24.14 17.92
CA VAL A 282 11.96 23.31 18.84
C VAL A 282 11.29 23.29 20.21
N ARG A 283 10.49 22.26 20.46
CA ARG A 283 9.57 22.13 21.61
C ARG A 283 10.20 22.38 22.97
N ASN A 284 11.44 21.92 23.16
CA ASN A 284 12.15 22.03 24.44
C ASN A 284 12.94 23.34 24.60
N MET A 285 12.68 24.35 23.76
CA MET A 285 13.28 25.69 23.87
C MET A 285 12.31 26.72 24.46
N PRO A 286 12.80 27.76 25.19
CA PRO A 286 11.95 28.77 25.81
C PRO A 286 11.08 29.58 24.85
N THR A 287 11.48 29.69 23.58
CA THR A 287 10.76 30.38 22.50
C THR A 287 9.71 29.49 21.82
N SER A 288 9.59 28.23 22.22
CA SER A 288 8.51 27.37 21.76
C SER A 288 7.20 27.70 22.47
N SER A 289 6.10 27.71 21.71
CA SER A 289 4.76 27.92 22.26
C SER A 289 4.05 26.59 22.45
N ASN A 290 3.28 26.46 23.53
CA ASN A 290 2.33 25.35 23.69
C ASN A 290 1.19 25.39 22.65
N THR A 291 1.10 26.45 21.85
CA THR A 291 0.09 26.63 20.79
C THR A 291 0.58 26.19 19.42
N THR A 292 1.80 25.67 19.26
CA THR A 292 2.35 25.30 17.94
C THR A 292 1.44 24.35 17.18
N ALA A 293 0.98 23.27 17.82
CA ALA A 293 0.05 22.32 17.20
C ALA A 293 -1.24 23.01 16.69
N SER A 294 -1.81 23.93 17.48
CA SER A 294 -3.00 24.69 17.07
C SER A 294 -2.72 25.66 15.92
N LEU A 295 -1.52 26.26 15.85
CA LEU A 295 -1.15 27.15 14.75
C LEU A 295 -0.98 26.38 13.44
N VAL A 296 -0.34 25.21 13.49
CA VAL A 296 -0.24 24.27 12.37
C VAL A 296 -1.63 23.86 11.91
N GLU A 297 -2.51 23.45 12.83
CA GLU A 297 -3.88 23.08 12.53
C GLU A 297 -4.69 24.22 11.85
N ILE A 298 -4.55 25.46 12.35
CA ILE A 298 -5.16 26.65 11.75
C ILE A 298 -4.58 26.95 10.38
N PHE A 299 -3.29 26.70 10.14
CA PHE A 299 -2.66 26.90 8.84
C PHE A 299 -3.25 25.97 7.78
N ILE A 300 -3.50 24.71 8.14
CA ILE A 300 -4.08 23.69 7.23
C ILE A 300 -5.56 23.98 6.96
N MET A 301 -6.34 24.24 8.00
CA MET A 301 -7.82 24.26 7.93
C MET A 301 -8.42 25.67 7.85
N GLY A 302 -7.67 26.70 8.25
CA GLY A 302 -8.21 28.01 8.58
C GLY A 302 -8.78 28.07 10.01
N PHE A 303 -9.33 29.23 10.38
CA PHE A 303 -9.82 29.49 11.73
C PHE A 303 -11.15 28.79 12.07
N ASP A 304 -11.94 28.43 11.05
CA ASP A 304 -13.27 27.86 11.23
C ASP A 304 -13.25 26.35 10.94
N LEU A 305 -13.09 25.55 11.99
CA LEU A 305 -13.18 24.09 11.88
C LEU A 305 -14.64 23.65 11.65
N SER A 306 -14.85 22.75 10.69
CA SER A 306 -16.16 22.12 10.52
C SER A 306 -16.49 21.21 11.71
N PRO A 307 -17.78 20.86 11.95
CA PRO A 307 -18.13 19.88 12.97
C PRO A 307 -17.41 18.53 12.83
N LEU A 308 -17.05 18.13 11.60
CA LEU A 308 -16.30 16.90 11.33
C LEU A 308 -14.82 17.06 11.70
N ASN A 309 -14.25 18.24 11.48
CA ASN A 309 -12.88 18.56 11.91
C ASN A 309 -12.77 18.61 13.44
N HIS A 310 -13.76 19.19 14.12
CA HIS A 310 -13.83 19.13 15.58
C HIS A 310 -13.91 17.69 16.08
N LEU A 311 -14.74 16.85 15.45
CA LEU A 311 -14.80 15.43 15.80
C LEU A 311 -13.44 14.73 15.64
N LEU A 312 -12.73 14.98 14.53
CA LEU A 312 -11.41 14.41 14.29
C LEU A 312 -10.39 14.87 15.35
N HIS A 313 -10.35 16.18 15.62
CA HIS A 313 -9.51 16.79 16.66
C HIS A 313 -9.75 16.13 18.03
N ASP A 314 -11.01 16.07 18.45
CA ASP A 314 -11.40 15.61 19.78
C ASP A 314 -11.29 14.08 19.92
N SER A 315 -11.47 13.32 18.84
CA SER A 315 -11.47 11.85 18.89
C SER A 315 -10.08 11.24 18.70
N ILE A 316 -9.24 11.81 17.83
CA ILE A 316 -7.94 11.24 17.45
C ILE A 316 -6.81 12.16 17.89
N GLY A 317 -6.87 13.44 17.52
CA GLY A 317 -5.87 14.44 17.88
C GLY A 317 -5.85 15.61 16.90
N SER A 318 -5.05 16.63 17.22
CA SER A 318 -4.94 17.82 16.39
C SER A 318 -4.42 17.50 14.98
N MET A 319 -5.09 18.05 13.97
CA MET A 319 -4.74 17.84 12.56
C MET A 319 -3.34 18.38 12.28
N GLY A 320 -2.58 17.65 11.47
CA GLY A 320 -1.16 17.90 11.24
C GLY A 320 -0.22 17.26 12.27
N ASN A 321 -0.76 16.79 13.41
CA ASN A 321 0.01 16.12 14.47
C ASN A 321 -0.42 14.64 14.67
N ILE A 322 -1.04 14.02 13.66
CA ILE A 322 -1.50 12.63 13.67
C ILE A 322 -0.59 11.79 12.77
N ASP A 323 0.05 10.77 13.33
CA ASP A 323 0.90 9.90 12.53
C ASP A 323 0.05 8.87 11.77
N ALA A 324 0.43 8.61 10.51
CA ALA A 324 -0.21 7.59 9.67
C ALA A 324 0.81 6.53 9.26
N TRP A 325 0.58 5.27 9.65
CA TRP A 325 1.51 4.17 9.37
C TRP A 325 0.82 3.07 8.58
N TRP A 326 1.44 2.69 7.46
CA TRP A 326 1.03 1.48 6.74
C TRP A 326 1.36 0.24 7.56
N VAL A 327 0.40 -0.66 7.70
CA VAL A 327 0.52 -1.87 8.52
C VAL A 327 0.66 -3.08 7.61
N SER A 328 1.75 -3.83 7.80
CA SER A 328 1.97 -5.11 7.12
C SER A 328 1.06 -6.21 7.66
N PRO A 329 0.50 -7.09 6.79
CA PRO A 329 -0.13 -8.32 7.24
C PRO A 329 0.83 -9.12 8.14
N PRO A 330 0.38 -9.60 9.32
CA PRO A 330 1.22 -10.42 10.19
C PRO A 330 1.74 -11.67 9.49
N SER A 331 2.96 -12.09 9.81
CA SER A 331 3.56 -13.31 9.24
C SER A 331 2.68 -14.55 9.45
N GLN A 332 1.98 -14.63 10.58
CA GLN A 332 1.02 -15.70 10.86
C GLN A 332 -0.12 -15.72 9.82
N LEU A 333 -0.74 -14.57 9.51
CA LEU A 333 -1.78 -14.46 8.49
C LEU A 333 -1.24 -14.84 7.11
N MET A 334 -0.06 -14.31 6.74
CA MET A 334 0.58 -14.63 5.46
C MET A 334 0.86 -16.13 5.30
N SER A 335 1.38 -16.80 6.35
CA SER A 335 1.65 -18.23 6.34
C SER A 335 0.38 -19.08 6.21
N THR A 336 -0.70 -18.65 6.85
CA THR A 336 -2.01 -19.31 6.79
C THR A 336 -2.65 -19.14 5.41
N VAL A 337 -2.59 -17.93 4.83
CA VAL A 337 -3.07 -17.67 3.46
C VAL A 337 -2.29 -18.48 2.43
N ARG A 338 -0.96 -18.54 2.56
CA ARG A 338 -0.11 -19.37 1.68
C ARG A 338 -0.52 -20.84 1.75
N SER A 339 -0.62 -21.40 2.96
CA SER A 339 -0.99 -22.81 3.17
C SER A 339 -2.37 -23.13 2.62
N PHE A 340 -3.35 -22.26 2.87
CA PHE A 340 -4.70 -22.35 2.33
C PHE A 340 -4.70 -22.37 0.80
N ARG A 341 -4.01 -21.41 0.17
CA ARG A 341 -3.92 -21.31 -1.29
C ARG A 341 -3.28 -22.54 -1.90
N SER A 342 -2.16 -23.02 -1.36
CA SER A 342 -1.49 -24.23 -1.82
C SER A 342 -2.43 -25.45 -1.77
N LEU A 343 -3.23 -25.59 -0.70
CA LEU A 343 -4.20 -26.68 -0.61
C LEU A 343 -5.29 -26.55 -1.66
N VAL A 344 -5.94 -25.39 -1.77
CA VAL A 344 -7.03 -25.17 -2.74
C VAL A 344 -6.53 -25.39 -4.17
N LEU A 345 -5.35 -24.88 -4.53
CA LEU A 345 -4.72 -25.10 -5.84
C LEU A 345 -4.43 -26.59 -6.09
N HIS A 346 -3.90 -27.31 -5.09
CA HIS A 346 -3.68 -28.74 -5.19
C HIS A 346 -4.97 -29.51 -5.45
N HIS A 347 -6.08 -29.14 -4.81
CA HIS A 347 -7.37 -29.80 -5.05
C HIS A 347 -7.97 -29.44 -6.41
N ILE A 348 -7.86 -28.18 -6.84
CA ILE A 348 -8.31 -27.75 -8.16
C ILE A 348 -7.64 -28.58 -9.27
N THR A 349 -6.33 -28.84 -9.15
CA THR A 349 -5.58 -29.60 -10.17
C THR A 349 -5.91 -31.09 -10.18
N ASN A 350 -6.38 -31.66 -9.06
CA ASN A 350 -6.61 -33.09 -8.90
C ASN A 350 -8.09 -33.50 -8.90
N ASP A 351 -9.04 -32.57 -8.76
CA ASP A 351 -10.48 -32.83 -8.74
C ASP A 351 -11.24 -31.88 -9.69
N ALA A 352 -11.63 -32.39 -10.86
CA ALA A 352 -12.38 -31.64 -11.86
C ALA A 352 -13.76 -31.17 -11.38
N LYS A 353 -14.38 -31.89 -10.43
CA LYS A 353 -15.67 -31.48 -9.85
C LYS A 353 -15.46 -30.30 -8.91
N PHE A 354 -14.40 -30.33 -8.09
CA PHE A 354 -14.04 -29.21 -7.23
C PHE A 354 -13.69 -27.97 -8.06
N ALA A 355 -12.86 -28.13 -9.10
CA ALA A 355 -12.55 -27.07 -10.05
C ALA A 355 -13.84 -26.43 -10.60
N ALA A 356 -14.71 -27.20 -11.25
CA ALA A 356 -15.96 -26.67 -11.79
C ALA A 356 -16.86 -25.97 -10.73
N ALA A 357 -16.82 -26.43 -9.47
CA ALA A 357 -17.54 -25.80 -8.38
C ALA A 357 -16.91 -24.49 -7.89
N VAL A 358 -15.59 -24.34 -7.99
CA VAL A 358 -14.87 -23.08 -7.74
C VAL A 358 -15.21 -22.05 -8.82
N ASP A 359 -15.21 -22.43 -10.11
CA ASP A 359 -15.58 -21.54 -11.23
C ASP A 359 -17.03 -21.06 -11.16
N ALA A 360 -17.92 -21.84 -10.53
CA ALA A 360 -19.32 -21.47 -10.36
C ALA A 360 -19.53 -20.40 -9.27
N ILE A 361 -18.54 -20.10 -8.43
CA ILE A 361 -18.63 -19.02 -7.44
C ILE A 361 -18.39 -17.69 -8.16
N ALA A 362 -19.45 -16.92 -8.34
CA ALA A 362 -19.37 -15.64 -9.05
C ALA A 362 -18.54 -14.58 -8.29
N ALA A 363 -17.90 -13.66 -9.01
CA ALA A 363 -17.35 -12.45 -8.39
C ALA A 363 -18.46 -11.40 -8.26
N VAL A 364 -18.75 -10.92 -7.04
CA VAL A 364 -19.82 -9.93 -6.82
C VAL A 364 -19.52 -9.03 -5.62
N ALA A 365 -19.78 -7.74 -5.77
CA ALA A 365 -19.74 -6.79 -4.67
C ALA A 365 -21.03 -6.90 -3.84
N ILE A 366 -20.92 -7.28 -2.57
CA ILE A 366 -22.05 -7.31 -1.63
C ILE A 366 -22.01 -6.04 -0.80
N GLN A 367 -23.06 -5.23 -0.90
CA GLN A 367 -23.23 -4.06 -0.04
C GLN A 367 -23.71 -4.51 1.34
N VAL A 368 -23.00 -4.12 2.39
CA VAL A 368 -23.24 -4.59 3.75
C VAL A 368 -23.48 -3.44 4.72
N THR A 369 -24.40 -3.67 5.66
CA THR A 369 -24.68 -2.80 6.79
C THR A 369 -24.46 -3.60 8.08
N PRO A 370 -23.30 -3.44 8.74
CA PRO A 370 -23.06 -4.01 10.06
C PRO A 370 -24.17 -3.71 11.06
N ASN A 371 -24.44 -4.65 11.98
CA ASN A 371 -25.57 -4.56 12.91
C ASN A 371 -25.59 -3.28 13.75
N GLN A 372 -24.42 -2.79 14.17
CA GLN A 372 -24.31 -1.54 14.94
C GLN A 372 -24.80 -0.29 14.16
N TRP A 373 -24.89 -0.39 12.84
CA TRP A 373 -25.33 0.68 11.94
C TRP A 373 -26.66 0.37 11.25
N ALA A 374 -27.37 -0.68 11.69
CA ALA A 374 -28.62 -1.12 11.07
C ALA A 374 -29.85 -0.29 11.49
N ASP A 375 -29.74 0.55 12.52
CA ASP A 375 -30.84 1.42 12.96
C ASP A 375 -31.17 2.47 11.87
N PRO A 376 -32.39 2.47 11.31
CA PRO A 376 -32.78 3.38 10.22
C PRO A 376 -32.88 4.86 10.64
N SER A 377 -32.83 5.16 11.94
CA SER A 377 -32.77 6.53 12.45
C SER A 377 -31.36 7.14 12.35
N LEU A 378 -30.32 6.31 12.22
CA LEU A 378 -28.94 6.77 12.10
C LEU A 378 -28.70 7.46 10.75
N ARG A 379 -27.77 8.40 10.76
CA ARG A 379 -27.26 9.07 9.56
C ARG A 379 -25.73 9.04 9.59
N PHE A 380 -25.11 9.05 8.42
CA PHE A 380 -23.69 8.83 8.24
C PHE A 380 -23.08 9.95 7.40
N TYR A 381 -22.02 10.57 7.91
CA TYR A 381 -21.16 11.44 7.12
C TYR A 381 -20.19 10.62 6.25
N GLY A 382 -19.99 9.33 6.59
CA GLY A 382 -19.29 8.36 5.76
C GLY A 382 -18.12 7.71 6.49
N GLY A 383 -17.42 6.81 5.80
CA GLY A 383 -16.31 6.07 6.40
C GLY A 383 -14.95 6.73 6.27
N ASN A 384 -14.78 7.64 5.32
CA ASN A 384 -13.60 8.49 5.24
C ASN A 384 -13.72 9.68 6.21
N PHE A 385 -13.15 9.52 7.40
CA PHE A 385 -13.18 10.54 8.46
C PHE A 385 -12.33 11.80 8.15
N LEU A 386 -11.55 11.79 7.05
CA LEU A 386 -10.78 12.95 6.58
C LEU A 386 -11.61 13.89 5.69
N CYS A 387 -12.88 13.57 5.44
CA CYS A 387 -13.75 14.40 4.61
C CYS A 387 -14.49 15.46 5.44
N SER A 388 -13.89 16.65 5.54
CA SER A 388 -14.39 17.80 6.31
C SER A 388 -15.79 18.27 5.94
N ASP A 389 -16.22 18.08 4.69
CA ASP A 389 -17.48 18.57 4.13
C ASP A 389 -18.37 17.44 3.59
N ALA A 390 -18.24 16.23 4.14
CA ALA A 390 -19.02 15.09 3.67
C ALA A 390 -20.54 15.34 3.84
N PRO A 391 -21.39 14.89 2.90
CA PRO A 391 -22.83 15.03 3.04
C PRO A 391 -23.37 14.02 4.06
N LEU A 392 -24.42 14.40 4.79
CA LEU A 392 -25.12 13.52 5.71
C LEU A 392 -26.09 12.60 4.95
N LEU A 393 -25.90 11.29 5.04
CA LEU A 393 -26.63 10.29 4.25
C LEU A 393 -27.28 9.20 5.12
N PRO A 394 -28.33 8.51 4.64
CA PRO A 394 -28.97 7.41 5.38
C PRO A 394 -28.27 6.06 5.21
N THR A 395 -27.16 6.01 4.48
CA THR A 395 -26.49 4.76 4.10
C THR A 395 -25.07 4.73 4.65
N VAL A 396 -24.65 3.54 5.12
CA VAL A 396 -23.25 3.25 5.47
C VAL A 396 -22.40 3.33 4.21
N GLN A 397 -21.25 4.00 4.30
CA GLN A 397 -20.35 4.25 3.17
C GLN A 397 -19.05 3.48 3.31
N GLU A 398 -18.28 3.35 2.24
CA GLU A 398 -16.93 2.76 2.28
C GLU A 398 -16.03 3.49 3.28
N SER A 399 -15.12 2.72 3.87
CA SER A 399 -14.14 3.23 4.84
C SER A 399 -13.02 4.02 4.15
N PHE A 400 -12.11 4.56 4.96
CA PHE A 400 -10.95 5.26 4.46
C PHE A 400 -10.04 4.33 3.65
N GLY A 401 -9.65 4.77 2.47
CA GLY A 401 -8.69 4.08 1.62
C GLY A 401 -7.83 5.07 0.84
N PHE A 402 -6.71 4.60 0.30
CA PHE A 402 -5.75 5.45 -0.40
C PHE A 402 -6.38 6.28 -1.54
N TYR A 403 -7.30 5.67 -2.31
CA TYR A 403 -7.97 6.30 -3.45
C TYR A 403 -9.31 6.95 -3.09
N SER A 404 -9.68 6.99 -1.81
CA SER A 404 -10.96 7.53 -1.37
C SER A 404 -10.96 9.05 -1.54
N ILE A 405 -11.78 9.55 -2.46
CA ILE A 405 -12.01 10.98 -2.67
C ILE A 405 -13.23 11.46 -1.86
N CYS A 406 -13.12 12.64 -1.27
CA CYS A 406 -14.25 13.26 -0.60
C CYS A 406 -15.31 13.67 -1.64
N GLY A 407 -16.51 13.10 -1.53
CA GLY A 407 -17.62 13.30 -2.47
C GLY A 407 -18.05 12.04 -3.24
N ALA A 408 -17.25 10.97 -3.24
CA ALA A 408 -17.70 9.68 -3.76
C ALA A 408 -18.59 8.97 -2.73
N ILE A 409 -19.89 8.90 -3.02
CA ILE A 409 -20.86 8.17 -2.19
C ILE A 409 -20.81 6.69 -2.60
N SER A 410 -19.88 5.94 -2.04
CA SER A 410 -19.77 4.49 -2.26
C SER A 410 -20.32 3.76 -1.04
N PRO A 411 -21.35 2.90 -1.16
CA PRO A 411 -21.83 2.07 -0.05
C PRO A 411 -20.75 1.09 0.41
N LEU A 412 -20.67 0.82 1.71
CA LEU A 412 -19.74 -0.18 2.25
C LEU A 412 -19.99 -1.54 1.56
N SER A 413 -18.97 -2.04 0.87
CA SER A 413 -19.07 -3.22 0.03
C SER A 413 -17.89 -4.17 0.25
N VAL A 414 -18.20 -5.45 0.28
CA VAL A 414 -17.21 -6.53 0.35
C VAL A 414 -17.22 -7.26 -0.98
N GLN A 415 -16.06 -7.35 -1.63
CA GLN A 415 -15.92 -8.09 -2.88
C GLN A 415 -15.94 -9.58 -2.55
N TRP A 416 -16.96 -10.29 -2.99
CA TRP A 416 -17.03 -11.73 -2.88
C TRP A 416 -16.37 -12.38 -4.09
N HIS A 417 -15.44 -13.29 -3.87
CA HIS A 417 -14.85 -14.13 -4.91
C HIS A 417 -14.45 -15.50 -4.35
N PRO A 418 -14.12 -16.50 -5.18
CA PRO A 418 -13.91 -17.87 -4.70
C PRO A 418 -12.88 -17.97 -3.57
N TRP A 419 -11.73 -17.30 -3.72
CA TRP A 419 -10.63 -17.41 -2.77
C TRP A 419 -10.90 -16.82 -1.38
N ASN A 420 -11.40 -15.59 -1.29
CA ASN A 420 -11.61 -14.94 0.02
C ASN A 420 -12.80 -15.55 0.76
N ALA A 421 -13.82 -16.00 0.03
CA ALA A 421 -14.98 -16.66 0.60
C ALA A 421 -14.63 -18.06 1.11
N LEU A 422 -13.93 -18.89 0.31
CA LEU A 422 -13.46 -20.21 0.78
C LEU A 422 -12.51 -20.08 1.97
N PHE A 423 -11.69 -19.03 2.02
CA PHE A 423 -10.85 -18.73 3.17
C PHE A 423 -11.68 -18.39 4.42
N ALA A 424 -12.70 -17.55 4.30
CA ALA A 424 -13.61 -17.24 5.41
C ALA A 424 -14.36 -18.48 5.91
N PHE A 425 -14.78 -19.38 5.02
CA PHE A 425 -15.34 -20.68 5.39
C PHE A 425 -14.34 -21.56 6.13
N ALA A 426 -13.06 -21.59 5.71
CA ALA A 426 -12.01 -22.32 6.40
C ALA A 426 -11.77 -21.79 7.83
N MET A 427 -11.84 -20.47 8.01
CA MET A 427 -11.61 -19.82 9.31
C MET A 427 -12.79 -19.94 10.28
N LEU A 428 -14.03 -19.79 9.82
CA LEU A 428 -15.21 -19.74 10.70
C LEU A 428 -16.08 -20.98 10.68
N ARG A 429 -16.09 -21.75 9.59
CA ARG A 429 -16.99 -22.88 9.36
C ARG A 429 -18.46 -22.54 9.69
N PRO A 430 -19.05 -21.53 9.03
CA PRO A 430 -20.42 -21.10 9.32
C PRO A 430 -21.42 -22.25 9.06
N THR A 431 -22.38 -22.41 9.97
CA THR A 431 -23.40 -23.48 9.89
C THR A 431 -24.71 -23.03 9.25
N ASN A 432 -24.90 -21.72 9.05
CA ASN A 432 -26.08 -21.11 8.43
C ASN A 432 -25.66 -19.86 7.63
N ASP A 433 -26.61 -19.26 6.93
CA ASP A 433 -26.44 -18.09 6.08
C ASP A 433 -26.83 -16.76 6.77
N SER A 434 -26.91 -16.72 8.11
CA SER A 434 -27.39 -15.52 8.84
C SER A 434 -26.50 -14.30 8.63
N ILE A 435 -25.22 -14.50 8.26
CA ILE A 435 -24.31 -13.39 7.91
C ILE A 435 -24.83 -12.58 6.71
N CYS A 436 -25.66 -13.18 5.85
CA CYS A 436 -26.25 -12.50 4.71
C CYS A 436 -27.37 -11.54 5.10
N ASP A 437 -27.87 -11.59 6.34
CA ASP A 437 -28.83 -10.61 6.85
C ASP A 437 -28.22 -9.21 6.99
N LEU A 438 -26.89 -9.10 6.96
CA LEU A 438 -26.15 -7.84 6.87
C LEU A 438 -26.25 -7.16 5.50
N GLY A 439 -26.88 -7.78 4.50
CA GLY A 439 -27.06 -7.14 3.19
C GLY A 439 -27.81 -5.82 3.31
N ALA A 440 -27.27 -4.75 2.70
CA ALA A 440 -27.81 -3.39 2.84
C ALA A 440 -29.25 -3.21 2.29
N SER A 441 -29.77 -4.17 1.54
CA SER A 441 -31.15 -4.21 1.04
C SER A 441 -31.61 -5.67 0.85
N PRO A 442 -32.93 -5.92 0.70
CA PRO A 442 -33.44 -7.27 0.43
C PRO A 442 -32.81 -7.93 -0.81
N VAL A 443 -32.44 -7.14 -1.82
CA VAL A 443 -31.76 -7.63 -3.03
C VAL A 443 -30.34 -8.11 -2.68
N GLN A 444 -29.60 -7.35 -1.88
CA GLN A 444 -28.25 -7.71 -1.45
C GLN A 444 -28.24 -8.96 -0.56
N VAL A 445 -29.24 -9.10 0.32
CA VAL A 445 -29.44 -10.32 1.12
C VAL A 445 -29.64 -11.54 0.21
N GLN A 446 -30.49 -11.43 -0.82
CA GLN A 446 -30.74 -12.53 -1.76
C GLN A 446 -29.49 -12.91 -2.56
N ILE A 447 -28.75 -11.92 -3.06
CA ILE A 447 -27.49 -12.14 -3.78
C ILE A 447 -26.48 -12.85 -2.86
N CYS A 448 -26.32 -12.36 -1.62
CA CYS A 448 -25.43 -12.99 -0.65
C CYS A 448 -25.80 -14.45 -0.39
N ARG A 449 -27.08 -14.77 -0.14
CA ARG A 449 -27.51 -16.14 0.17
C ARG A 449 -27.29 -17.10 -1.00
N ALA A 450 -27.52 -16.63 -2.23
CA ALA A 450 -27.27 -17.41 -3.43
C ALA A 450 -25.78 -17.79 -3.55
N ILE A 451 -24.88 -16.82 -3.37
CA ILE A 451 -23.44 -17.09 -3.46
C ILE A 451 -22.86 -17.81 -2.24
N PHE A 452 -23.42 -17.57 -1.05
CA PHE A 452 -23.09 -18.33 0.16
C PHE A 452 -23.39 -19.83 -0.04
N THR A 453 -24.53 -20.16 -0.65
CA THR A 453 -24.90 -21.55 -0.94
C THR A 453 -23.93 -22.22 -1.92
N ALA A 454 -23.55 -21.51 -2.98
CA ALA A 454 -22.54 -21.98 -3.92
C ALA A 454 -21.19 -22.23 -3.22
N THR A 455 -20.72 -21.26 -2.44
CA THR A 455 -19.45 -21.33 -1.70
C THR A 455 -19.46 -22.47 -0.67
N SER A 456 -20.56 -22.63 0.09
CA SER A 456 -20.73 -23.70 1.08
C SER A 456 -20.68 -25.08 0.43
N THR A 457 -21.37 -25.26 -0.69
CA THR A 457 -21.36 -26.52 -1.45
C THR A 457 -19.96 -26.84 -1.97
N THR A 458 -19.24 -25.83 -2.48
CA THR A 458 -17.85 -25.97 -2.94
C THR A 458 -16.90 -26.30 -1.78
N PHE A 459 -17.04 -25.63 -0.63
CA PHE A 459 -16.22 -25.87 0.54
C PHE A 459 -16.37 -27.30 1.10
N GLN A 460 -17.57 -27.90 1.01
CA GLN A 460 -17.81 -29.28 1.43
C GLN A 460 -17.07 -30.33 0.58
N LEU A 461 -16.57 -29.96 -0.61
CA LEU A 461 -15.76 -30.83 -1.44
C LEU A 461 -14.29 -30.85 -1.00
N LEU A 462 -13.83 -29.88 -0.20
CA LEU A 462 -12.49 -29.87 0.35
C LEU A 462 -12.35 -30.90 1.48
N PRO A 463 -11.17 -31.52 1.64
CA PRO A 463 -10.91 -32.32 2.82
C PRO A 463 -10.94 -31.43 4.08
N PRO A 464 -11.17 -32.02 5.27
CA PRO A 464 -11.09 -31.28 6.52
C PRO A 464 -9.76 -30.52 6.65
N MET A 465 -9.84 -29.19 6.68
CA MET A 465 -8.70 -28.31 6.87
C MET A 465 -8.75 -27.71 8.27
N GLU A 466 -7.74 -27.98 9.10
CA GLU A 466 -7.59 -27.32 10.39
C GLU A 466 -6.78 -26.03 10.22
N MET A 467 -7.45 -24.89 10.42
CA MET A 467 -6.79 -23.60 10.43
C MET A 467 -6.24 -23.32 11.84
N THR A 468 -4.98 -22.91 11.90
CA THR A 468 -4.37 -22.51 13.17
C THR A 468 -4.99 -21.18 13.62
N PRO A 469 -5.47 -21.06 14.88
CA PRO A 469 -5.98 -19.80 15.40
C PRO A 469 -4.95 -18.68 15.29
N LEU A 470 -5.35 -17.56 14.68
CA LEU A 470 -4.48 -16.39 14.59
C LEU A 470 -4.51 -15.61 15.91
N THR A 471 -3.32 -15.29 16.44
CA THR A 471 -3.16 -14.64 17.75
C THR A 471 -2.54 -13.24 17.66
N ALA A 472 -2.17 -12.80 16.46
CA ALA A 472 -1.59 -11.48 16.23
C ALA A 472 -2.57 -10.38 16.72
N PRO A 473 -2.18 -9.54 17.70
CA PRO A 473 -3.09 -8.57 18.33
C PRO A 473 -3.70 -7.57 17.35
N VAL A 474 -2.94 -7.18 16.32
CA VAL A 474 -3.40 -6.22 15.30
C VAL A 474 -4.67 -6.68 14.59
N LEU A 475 -4.90 -7.99 14.44
CA LEU A 475 -6.09 -8.52 13.77
C LEU A 475 -7.40 -8.17 14.50
N GLN A 476 -7.32 -7.93 15.82
CA GLN A 476 -8.48 -7.57 16.65
C GLN A 476 -8.73 -6.05 16.68
N GLN A 477 -7.81 -5.25 16.12
CA GLN A 477 -7.87 -3.79 16.13
C GLN A 477 -8.32 -3.19 14.80
N ILE A 478 -8.22 -3.97 13.72
CA ILE A 478 -8.59 -3.54 12.37
C ILE A 478 -10.10 -3.48 12.23
N GLY A 479 -10.60 -2.35 11.74
CA GLY A 479 -12.01 -2.20 11.44
C GLY A 479 -12.31 -1.18 10.36
N TYR A 480 -13.60 -1.07 10.04
CA TYR A 480 -14.15 -0.02 9.20
C TYR A 480 -14.63 1.15 10.04
N SER A 481 -14.18 2.36 9.71
CA SER A 481 -14.67 3.59 10.33
C SER A 481 -16.00 4.05 9.73
N GLN A 482 -16.84 4.69 10.54
CA GLN A 482 -17.96 5.54 10.13
C GLN A 482 -18.06 6.76 11.05
N VAL A 483 -18.26 7.94 10.47
CA VAL A 483 -18.73 9.10 11.23
C VAL A 483 -20.25 9.09 11.26
N VAL A 484 -20.81 8.80 12.42
CA VAL A 484 -22.25 8.60 12.65
C VAL A 484 -22.84 9.83 13.34
N SER A 485 -24.00 10.26 12.86
CA SER A 485 -24.85 11.27 13.48
C SER A 485 -26.06 10.60 14.14
N ASN A 486 -26.17 10.77 15.45
CA ASN A 486 -27.33 10.36 16.24
C ASN A 486 -27.95 11.58 16.91
N GLN A 487 -29.06 12.09 16.35
CA GLN A 487 -29.83 13.21 16.91
C GLN A 487 -28.95 14.43 17.29
N SER A 488 -28.04 14.81 16.38
CA SER A 488 -27.06 15.91 16.49
C SER A 488 -25.72 15.58 17.17
N ASN A 489 -25.58 14.42 17.83
CA ASN A 489 -24.27 13.98 18.34
C ASN A 489 -23.48 13.30 17.21
N LEU A 490 -22.26 13.77 16.97
CA LEU A 490 -21.34 13.18 16.01
C LEU A 490 -20.37 12.25 16.74
N ILE A 491 -20.20 11.04 16.23
CA ILE A 491 -19.33 10.02 16.83
C ILE A 491 -18.57 9.30 15.72
N LEU A 492 -17.24 9.20 15.86
CA LEU A 492 -16.43 8.30 15.05
C LEU A 492 -16.53 6.89 15.62
N GLN A 493 -17.17 5.98 14.88
CA GLN A 493 -17.36 4.59 15.27
C GLN A 493 -16.51 3.65 14.43
N MET A 494 -16.12 2.51 15.02
CA MET A 494 -15.37 1.45 14.36
C MET A 494 -16.16 0.13 14.38
N GLN A 495 -16.31 -0.49 13.22
CA GLN A 495 -16.72 -1.89 13.10
C GLN A 495 -15.48 -2.76 12.99
N GLN A 496 -15.12 -3.44 14.08
CA GLN A 496 -14.02 -4.40 14.06
C GLN A 496 -14.31 -5.54 13.09
N LEU A 497 -13.31 -5.92 12.28
CA LEU A 497 -13.49 -6.94 11.25
C LEU A 497 -13.84 -8.30 11.86
N LEU A 498 -13.21 -8.65 12.98
CA LEU A 498 -13.38 -9.94 13.65
C LEU A 498 -14.46 -9.92 14.75
N ASP A 499 -15.32 -8.89 14.80
CA ASP A 499 -16.52 -8.94 15.62
C ASP A 499 -17.36 -10.17 15.25
N PRO A 500 -17.88 -10.96 16.21
CA PRO A 500 -18.59 -12.21 15.91
C PRO A 500 -19.77 -12.05 14.95
N THR A 501 -20.39 -10.87 14.90
CA THR A 501 -21.52 -10.60 14.01
C THR A 501 -21.10 -10.21 12.60
N TYR A 502 -19.83 -9.83 12.38
CA TYR A 502 -19.29 -9.39 11.09
C TYR A 502 -18.13 -10.26 10.57
N ALA A 503 -17.59 -11.13 11.41
CA ALA A 503 -16.33 -11.85 11.19
C ALA A 503 -16.22 -12.58 9.86
N PHE A 504 -17.33 -13.04 9.28
CA PHE A 504 -17.30 -13.71 7.97
C PHE A 504 -16.78 -12.77 6.87
N PHE A 505 -17.38 -11.59 6.76
CA PHE A 505 -16.89 -10.55 5.85
C PHE A 505 -15.53 -10.03 6.28
N GLY A 506 -15.26 -9.96 7.59
CA GLY A 506 -13.94 -9.61 8.11
C GLY A 506 -12.83 -10.54 7.63
N TRP A 507 -13.02 -11.86 7.66
CA TRP A 507 -12.04 -12.82 7.16
C TRP A 507 -11.82 -12.74 5.65
N MET A 508 -12.87 -12.41 4.89
CA MET A 508 -12.72 -12.11 3.46
C MET A 508 -11.81 -10.90 3.26
N SER A 509 -12.05 -9.81 3.98
CA SER A 509 -11.23 -8.60 3.89
C SER A 509 -9.78 -8.80 4.39
N LEU A 510 -9.56 -9.64 5.40
CA LEU A 510 -8.21 -10.00 5.86
C LEU A 510 -7.45 -10.85 4.83
N TYR A 511 -8.15 -11.72 4.09
CA TYR A 511 -7.56 -12.41 2.94
C TYR A 511 -7.12 -11.39 1.87
N ASP A 512 -8.02 -10.46 1.51
CA ASP A 512 -7.74 -9.43 0.50
C ASP A 512 -6.55 -8.54 0.92
N TRP A 513 -6.40 -8.27 2.23
CA TRP A 513 -5.22 -7.56 2.77
C TRP A 513 -3.92 -8.36 2.62
N ALA A 514 -3.94 -9.66 2.93
CA ALA A 514 -2.79 -10.53 2.70
C ALA A 514 -2.41 -10.61 1.21
N MET A 515 -3.37 -10.41 0.32
CA MET A 515 -3.18 -10.36 -1.13
C MET A 515 -2.89 -8.95 -1.69
N ASN A 516 -2.64 -7.95 -0.85
CA ASN A 516 -2.40 -6.54 -1.24
C ASN A 516 -3.53 -5.90 -2.06
N GLN A 517 -4.75 -6.44 -1.98
CA GLN A 517 -5.96 -5.86 -2.61
C GLN A 517 -6.61 -4.80 -1.70
N ARG A 518 -6.43 -4.97 -0.38
CA ARG A 518 -6.78 -4.00 0.65
C ARG A 518 -5.54 -3.62 1.44
N GLU A 519 -5.63 -2.52 2.19
CA GLU A 519 -4.54 -2.01 3.00
C GLU A 519 -5.04 -1.69 4.39
N VAL A 520 -4.13 -1.64 5.35
CA VAL A 520 -4.45 -1.30 6.73
C VAL A 520 -3.56 -0.17 7.15
N ILE A 521 -4.16 0.91 7.64
CA ILE A 521 -3.46 2.10 8.11
C ILE A 521 -3.73 2.28 9.59
N ALA A 522 -2.67 2.40 10.39
CA ALA A 522 -2.74 2.83 11.77
C ALA A 522 -2.68 4.36 11.82
N ILE A 523 -3.72 4.96 12.37
CA ILE A 523 -3.87 6.40 12.55
C ILE A 523 -3.68 6.69 14.03
N VAL A 524 -2.57 7.32 14.37
CA VAL A 524 -2.07 7.43 15.74
C VAL A 524 -1.98 8.90 16.12
N GLY A 525 -3.01 9.38 16.81
CA GLY A 525 -3.05 10.74 17.35
C GLY A 525 -2.71 10.79 18.84
N ASP A 526 -2.84 11.98 19.42
CA ASP A 526 -2.56 12.22 20.83
C ASP A 526 -3.69 11.77 21.78
N VAL A 527 -4.91 11.63 21.25
CA VAL A 527 -6.10 11.20 22.02
C VAL A 527 -6.32 9.70 21.89
N SER A 528 -6.29 9.19 20.66
CA SER A 528 -6.55 7.77 20.40
C SER A 528 -5.83 7.26 19.16
N THR A 529 -5.85 5.93 19.03
CA THR A 529 -5.36 5.20 17.87
C THR A 529 -6.50 4.41 17.26
N ILE A 530 -6.67 4.52 15.95
CA ILE A 530 -7.56 3.65 15.18
C ILE A 530 -6.77 2.94 14.09
N THR A 531 -7.14 1.69 13.79
CA THR A 531 -6.55 0.92 12.71
C THR A 531 -7.64 0.63 11.68
N VAL A 532 -7.55 1.30 10.53
CA VAL A 532 -8.60 1.33 9.51
C VAL A 532 -8.20 0.52 8.29
N MET A 533 -9.19 -0.10 7.64
CA MET A 533 -9.04 -0.84 6.36
C MET A 533 -9.93 -0.27 5.27
#